data_AF-A0A3S0HBT0-F1
#
_entry.id   AF-A0A3S0HBT0-F1
#
_cell.length_a   1.000
_cell.length_b   1.000
_cell.length_c   1.000
_cell.angle_alpha   90.00
_cell.angle_beta   90.00
_cell.angle_gamma   90.00
#
_symmetry.space_group_name_H-M   'P 1'
#
loop_
_entity.id
_entity.type
_entity.pdbx_description
1 polymer ?
#
loop_
_entity_poly.entity_id
_entity_poly.type
_entity_poly.pdbx_seq_one_letter_code
_entity_poly.pdbx_strand_id
1 'polypeptide(L)' 'MTIKDILIYLVLFIGTFLVICLGCTGLILSTMTDAFPNYQFIIALVLMFIATWTIGLGIRKHRSLIAERNK' A
#
# COMPACT_ATOMS: atom_id res chain seq x y z
N MET A 1 -15.17 -16.33 9.63
CA MET A 1 -14.19 -15.23 9.64
C MET A 1 -14.04 -14.77 11.09
N THR A 2 -12.82 -14.79 11.63
CA THR A 2 -12.56 -14.48 13.04
C THR A 2 -12.33 -12.97 13.25
N ILE A 3 -12.46 -12.48 14.48
CA ILE A 3 -12.15 -11.08 14.84
C ILE A 3 -10.73 -10.69 14.43
N LYS A 4 -9.77 -11.63 14.51
CA LYS A 4 -8.39 -11.42 14.07
C LYS A 4 -8.28 -11.17 12.57
N ASP A 5 -9.06 -11.88 11.76
CA ASP A 5 -9.05 -11.71 10.31
C ASP A 5 -9.60 -10.33 9.92
N ILE A 6 -10.70 -9.90 10.57
CA ILE A 6 -11.28 -8.56 10.39
C ILE A 6 -10.26 -7.47 10.72
N LEU A 7 -9.51 -7.64 11.82
CA LEU A 7 -8.50 -6.68 12.25
C LEU A 7 -7.33 -6.59 11.25
N ILE A 8 -6.90 -7.72 10.68
CA ILE A 8 -5.87 -7.76 9.63
C ILE A 8 -6.34 -7.05 8.36
N TYR A 9 -7.57 -7.29 7.91
CA TYR A 9 -8.13 -6.56 6.76
C TYR A 9 -8.27 -5.07 7.03
N LEU A 10 -8.65 -4.67 8.25
CA LEU A 10 -8.72 -3.26 8.63
C LEU A 10 -7.34 -2.59 8.54
N VAL A 11 -6.29 -3.23 9.04
CA VAL A 11 -4.91 -2.71 8.97
C VAL A 11 -4.45 -2.59 7.51
N LEU A 12 -4.72 -3.60 6.67
CA LEU A 12 -4.37 -3.56 5.25
C LEU A 12 -5.15 -2.47 4.50
N PHE A 13 -6.42 -2.25 4.86
CA PHE A 13 -7.24 -1.18 4.31
C PHE A 13 -6.69 0.20 4.67
N ILE A 14 -6.38 0.43 5.95
CA ILE A 14 -5.78 1.68 6.42
C ILE A 14 -4.42 1.91 5.75
N GLY A 15 -3.59 0.86 5.65
CA GLY A 15 -2.31 0.93 4.96
C GLY A 15 -2.45 1.33 3.49
N THR A 16 -3.41 0.73 2.78
CA THR A 16 -3.69 1.07 1.37
C THR A 16 -4.18 2.51 1.24
N PHE A 17 -5.08 2.94 2.13
CA PHE A 17 -5.59 4.31 2.15
C PHE A 17 -4.47 5.33 2.38
N LEU A 18 -3.57 5.07 3.33
CA LEU A 18 -2.40 5.92 3.60
C LEU A 18 -1.47 6.01 2.39
N VAL A 19 -1.18 4.88 1.73
CA VAL A 19 -0.34 4.86 0.52
C VAL A 19 -0.96 5.71 -0.59
N ILE A 20 -2.29 5.64 -0.79
CA ILE A 20 -2.98 6.45 -1.80
C ILE A 20 -2.95 7.92 -1.41
N CYS A 21 -3.37 8.28 -0.20
CA CYS A 21 -3.44 9.68 0.23
C CYS A 21 -2.06 10.35 0.24
N LEU A 22 -1.08 9.75 0.90
CA LEU A 22 0.27 10.31 1.01
C LEU A 22 1.02 10.22 -0.32
N GLY A 23 0.90 9.08 -1.02
CA GLY A 23 1.55 8.88 -2.31
C GLY A 23 1.05 9.85 -3.36
N CYS A 24 -0.26 9.97 -3.57
CA CYS A 24 -0.82 10.92 -4.53
C CYS A 24 -0.49 12.37 -4.17
N THR A 25 -0.54 12.73 -2.88
CA THR A 25 -0.16 14.08 -2.42
C THR A 25 1.31 14.36 -2.70
N GLY A 26 2.21 13.41 -2.42
CA GLY A 26 3.64 13.53 -2.70
C GLY A 26 3.93 13.65 -4.20
N LEU A 27 3.24 12.88 -5.03
CA LEU A 27 3.34 12.98 -6.48
C LEU A 27 2.89 14.38 -6.97
N ILE A 28 1.72 14.85 -6.54
CA ILE A 28 1.21 16.18 -6.90
C ILE A 28 2.22 17.26 -6.49
N LEU A 29 2.70 17.25 -5.25
CA LEU A 29 3.65 18.24 -4.77
C LEU A 29 4.94 18.25 -5.59
N SER A 30 5.44 17.06 -5.95
CA SER A 30 6.65 16.93 -6.77
C SER A 30 6.45 17.39 -8.23
N THR A 31 5.22 17.48 -8.73
CA THR A 31 4.93 18.05 -10.06
C THR A 31 4.87 19.57 -10.08
N MET A 32 4.71 20.22 -8.92
CA MET A 32 4.64 21.69 -8.81
C MET A 32 6.02 22.37 -8.79
N THR A 33 7.10 21.60 -8.84
CA THR A 33 8.46 22.14 -8.94
C THR A 33 8.84 22.39 -10.39
N ASP A 34 9.62 23.44 -10.65
CA ASP A 34 10.01 23.85 -12.01
C ASP A 34 10.84 22.80 -12.77
N ALA A 35 11.49 21.87 -12.07
CA ALA A 35 12.31 20.81 -12.66
C ALA A 35 11.58 19.45 -12.63
N PHE A 36 10.56 19.27 -13.47
CA PHE A 36 9.86 17.99 -13.61
C PHE A 36 10.36 17.17 -14.81
N PRO A 37 10.65 15.86 -14.66
CA PRO A 37 10.57 15.06 -13.44
C PRO A 37 11.77 15.26 -12.51
N ASN A 38 11.50 15.43 -11.21
CA ASN A 38 12.55 15.52 -10.19
C ASN A 38 12.78 14.16 -9.51
N TYR A 39 13.87 14.08 -8.74
CA TYR A 39 14.21 12.92 -7.94
C TYR A 39 13.12 12.59 -6.89
N GLN A 40 12.40 13.59 -6.39
CA GLN A 40 11.34 13.39 -5.39
C GLN A 40 10.15 12.61 -5.97
N PHE A 41 9.77 12.91 -7.21
CA PHE A 41 8.72 12.21 -7.95
C PHE A 41 9.10 10.75 -8.16
N ILE A 42 10.33 10.49 -8.60
CA ILE A 42 10.82 9.11 -8.83
C ILE A 42 10.83 8.32 -7.51
N ILE A 43 11.32 8.91 -6.43
CA ILE A 43 11.36 8.26 -5.11
C ILE A 43 9.94 7.97 -4.61
N ALA A 44 9.03 8.94 -4.69
CA ALA A 44 7.64 8.76 -4.27
C ALA A 44 6.96 7.64 -5.06
N LEU A 45 7.16 7.61 -6.38
CA LEU A 45 6.58 6.59 -7.26
C LEU A 45 7.11 5.18 -6.94
N VAL A 46 8.43 5.04 -6.76
CA VAL A 46 9.04 3.75 -6.38
C VAL A 46 8.54 3.28 -5.01
N LEU A 47 8.48 4.18 -4.02
CA LEU A 47 7.96 3.85 -2.68
C LEU A 47 6.50 3.40 -2.74
N MET A 48 5.65 4.06 -3.54
CA MET A 48 4.27 3.63 -3.75
C MET A 48 4.20 2.22 -4.32
N PHE A 49 4.99 1.91 -5.35
CA PHE A 49 5.03 0.56 -5.92
C PHE A 49 5.43 -0.51 -4.89
N ILE A 50 6.49 -0.26 -4.12
CA ILE A 50 6.95 -1.19 -3.08
C ILE A 50 5.89 -1.37 -1.99
N ALA A 51 5.26 -0.29 -1.53
CA ALA A 51 4.23 -0.34 -0.50
C ALA A 51 2.98 -1.10 -0.98
N THR A 52 2.49 -0.79 -2.19
CA THR A 52 1.34 -1.51 -2.78
C THR A 52 1.67 -2.99 -2.98
N TRP A 53 2.88 -3.31 -3.42
CA TRP A 53 3.31 -4.71 -3.61
C TRP A 53 3.36 -5.49 -2.30
N THR A 54 3.92 -4.91 -1.24
CA THR A 54 4.00 -5.56 0.08
C THR A 54 2.62 -5.78 0.70
N ILE A 55 1.69 -4.82 0.56
CA ILE A 55 0.29 -4.98 0.96
C ILE A 55 -0.35 -6.15 0.18
N GLY A 56 -0.14 -6.22 -1.14
CA GLY A 56 -0.65 -7.30 -1.99
C GLY A 56 -0.14 -8.68 -1.56
N LEU A 57 1.15 -8.80 -1.25
CA LEU A 57 1.73 -10.03 -0.69
C LEU A 57 1.13 -10.38 0.67
N GLY A 58 0.92 -9.39 1.54
CA GLY A 58 0.25 -9.55 2.84
C GLY A 58 -1.15 -10.15 2.71
N ILE A 59 -1.97 -9.62 1.79
CA ILE A 59 -3.31 -10.14 1.50
C ILE A 59 -3.24 -11.59 1.00
N ARG A 60 -2.35 -11.88 0.03
CA ARG A 60 -2.20 -13.24 -0.52
C ARG A 60 -1.82 -14.24 0.57
N LYS A 61 -0.83 -13.90 1.40
CA LYS A 61 -0.39 -14.75 2.51
C LYS A 61 -1.53 -14.96 3.52
N HIS A 62 -2.26 -13.90 3.88
CA HIS A 62 -3.37 -14.01 4.82
C HIS A 62 -4.49 -14.91 4.29
N ARG A 63 -4.86 -14.79 3.00
CA ARG A 63 -5.85 -15.68 2.38
C ARG A 63 -5.40 -17.14 2.34
N SER A 64 -4.11 -17.41 2.09
CA SER A 64 -3.55 -18.76 2.12
C SER A 64 -3.69 -19.40 3.50
N LEU A 65 -3.36 -18.66 4.56
CA LEU A 65 -3.47 -19.14 5.95
C LEU A 65 -4.92 -19.42 6.36
N ILE A 66 -5.88 -18.61 5.88
CA ILE A 66 -7.30 -18.87 6.09
C ILE A 66 -7.72 -20.16 5.37
N ALA A 67 -7.26 -20.37 4.13
CA ALA A 67 -7.57 -21.56 3.36
C ALA A 67 -7.02 -22.84 4.00
N GLU A 68 -5.81 -22.79 4.57
CA GLU A 68 -5.23 -23.91 5.33
C GLU A 68 -6.00 -24.23 6.61
N ARG A 69 -6.50 -23.23 7.35
CA ARG A 69 -7.31 -23.45 8.56
C ARG A 69 -8.67 -24.12 8.29
N ASN A 70 -9.21 -23.91 7.10
CA ASN A 70 -10.54 -24.41 6.71
C ASN A 70 -10.48 -25.80 6.04
N LYS A 71 -9.28 -26.38 5.86
CA LYS A 71 -9.09 -27.78 5.46
C LYS A 71 -9.09 -28.69 6.68
#